data_AF-A0A9E3G3Q2-F1
#
_entry.id   AF-A0A9E3G3Q2-F1
#
_cell.length_a   1.000
_cell.length_b   1.000
_cell.length_c   1.000
_cell.angle_alpha   90.00
_cell.angle_beta   90.00
_cell.angle_gamma   90.00
#
_symmetry.space_group_name_H-M   'P 1'
#
loop_
_entity.id
_entity.type
_entity.pdbx_description
1 polymer ?
#
loop_
_entity_poly.entity_id
_entity_poly.type
_entity_poly.pdbx_seq_one_letter_code
_entity_poly.pdbx_strand_id
1 'polypeptide(L)'
;MRLKICVLAVVTSAGLLSGCDTPEGQGAGYGAAGGAIIGGLAGGNVRSAAAGAAAGAATGAIIGAIVHENERQRYDQDAPPGGYPYGRRTEYPGVVQSPYYPHNLIDVHGIPPGALVLDPSVNRPFVRP
;
A
#
# COMPACT_ATOMS: atom_id res chain seq x y z
N MET A 1 10.86 -6.47 -33.38
CA MET A 1 10.27 -5.11 -33.27
C MET A 1 8.86 -5.10 -32.68
N ARG A 2 7.96 -6.03 -33.05
CA ARG A 2 6.59 -6.11 -32.52
C ARG A 2 6.48 -6.45 -31.01
N LEU A 3 7.44 -7.19 -30.46
CA LEU A 3 7.51 -7.54 -29.03
C LEU A 3 7.78 -6.32 -28.12
N LYS A 4 8.60 -5.37 -28.59
CA LYS A 4 8.93 -4.14 -27.83
C LYS A 4 7.72 -3.18 -27.76
N ILE A 5 6.91 -3.15 -28.81
CA ILE A 5 5.71 -2.31 -28.90
C ILE A 5 4.59 -2.86 -28.01
N CYS A 6 4.44 -4.18 -27.90
CA CYS A 6 3.45 -4.78 -26.99
C CYS A 6 3.83 -4.64 -25.51
N VAL A 7 5.11 -4.73 -25.16
CA VAL A 7 5.59 -4.43 -23.80
C VAL A 7 5.36 -2.98 -23.46
N LEU A 8 5.63 -2.06 -24.40
CA LEU A 8 5.34 -0.64 -24.22
C LEU A 8 3.85 -0.40 -24.03
N ALA A 9 2.97 -1.03 -24.82
CA ALA A 9 1.53 -0.88 -24.71
C ALA A 9 0.95 -1.43 -23.39
N VAL A 10 1.43 -2.60 -22.93
CA VAL A 10 1.01 -3.17 -21.63
C VAL A 10 1.52 -2.34 -20.45
N VAL A 11 2.74 -1.80 -20.55
CA VAL A 11 3.32 -0.88 -19.55
C VAL A 11 2.58 0.46 -19.53
N THR A 12 2.14 0.96 -20.69
CA THR A 12 1.40 2.23 -20.78
C THR A 12 -0.03 2.09 -20.23
N SER A 13 -0.66 0.92 -20.38
CA SER A 13 -1.96 0.62 -19.75
C SER A 13 -1.84 0.38 -18.24
N ALA A 14 -0.72 -0.16 -17.76
CA ALA A 14 -0.47 -0.32 -16.32
C ALA A 14 -0.31 1.03 -15.59
N GLY A 15 0.14 2.08 -16.30
CA GLY A 15 0.21 3.45 -15.76
C GLY A 15 -1.16 4.08 -15.47
N LEU A 16 -2.26 3.54 -16.02
CA LEU A 16 -3.62 3.99 -15.71
C LEU A 16 -4.20 3.32 -14.45
N LEU A 17 -3.54 2.28 -13.91
CA LEU A 17 -3.83 1.69 -12.60
C LEU A 17 -2.98 2.29 -11.47
N SER A 18 -2.23 3.38 -11.71
CA SER A 18 -1.78 4.31 -10.65
C SER A 18 -2.94 5.10 -10.03
N GLY A 19 -4.12 4.49 -9.94
CA GLY A 19 -5.32 5.05 -9.35
C GLY A 19 -5.59 4.33 -8.03
N CYS A 20 -5.42 5.08 -6.95
CA CYS A 20 -5.65 4.74 -5.55
C CYS A 20 -4.44 4.10 -4.86
N ASP A 21 -3.86 4.87 -3.95
CA ASP A 21 -2.93 4.50 -2.88
C ASP A 21 -3.66 3.56 -1.88
N THR A 22 -4.26 2.49 -2.40
CA THR A 22 -5.00 1.49 -1.66
C THR A 22 -4.03 0.35 -1.32
N PRO A 23 -3.87 -0.01 -0.03
CA PRO A 23 -3.03 -1.13 0.42
C PRO A 23 -3.28 -2.43 -0.37
N GLU A 24 -4.51 -2.63 -0.83
CA GLU A 24 -4.94 -3.75 -1.65
C GLU A 24 -4.24 -3.81 -3.02
N GLY A 25 -3.92 -2.65 -3.60
CA GLY A 25 -3.24 -2.53 -4.90
C GLY A 25 -1.76 -2.93 -4.85
N GLN A 26 -1.09 -2.69 -3.71
CA GLN A 26 0.30 -3.12 -3.50
C GLN A 26 0.41 -4.65 -3.54
N GLY A 27 -0.42 -5.36 -2.77
CA GLY A 27 -0.44 -6.83 -2.74
C GLY A 27 -0.76 -7.43 -4.11
N ALA A 28 -1.75 -6.88 -4.81
CA ALA A 28 -2.12 -7.31 -6.17
C ALA A 28 -0.98 -7.06 -7.18
N GLY A 29 -0.28 -5.93 -7.09
CA GLY A 29 0.83 -5.58 -7.98
C GLY A 29 2.02 -6.52 -7.85
N TYR A 30 2.44 -6.83 -6.62
CA TYR A 30 3.52 -7.79 -6.37
C TYR A 30 3.15 -9.21 -6.81
N GLY A 31 1.91 -9.63 -6.53
CA GLY A 31 1.39 -10.92 -6.97
C GLY A 31 1.32 -11.03 -8.50
N ALA A 32 0.86 -9.97 -9.19
CA ALA A 32 0.82 -9.92 -10.65
C ALA A 32 2.20 -10.01 -11.28
N ALA A 33 3.17 -9.27 -10.76
CA ALA A 33 4.55 -9.28 -11.24
C ALA A 33 5.20 -10.66 -11.04
N GLY A 34 5.08 -11.24 -9.85
CA GLY A 34 5.61 -12.58 -9.56
C GLY A 34 4.96 -13.67 -10.40
N GLY A 35 3.62 -13.63 -10.53
CA GLY A 35 2.86 -14.56 -11.34
C GLY A 35 3.16 -14.45 -12.84
N ALA A 36 3.41 -13.24 -13.35
CA ALA A 36 3.81 -13.01 -14.74
C ALA A 36 5.17 -13.64 -15.06
N ILE A 37 6.14 -13.49 -14.15
CA ILE A 37 7.49 -14.06 -14.31
C ILE A 37 7.41 -15.59 -14.30
N ILE A 38 6.75 -16.17 -13.30
CA ILE A 38 6.64 -17.64 -13.18
C ILE A 38 5.85 -18.22 -14.36
N GLY A 39 4.72 -17.60 -14.72
CA GLY A 39 3.91 -18.01 -15.85
C GLY A 39 4.63 -17.87 -17.19
N GLY A 40 5.42 -16.81 -17.37
CA GLY A 40 6.22 -16.58 -18.57
C GLY A 40 7.37 -17.58 -18.72
N LEU A 41 8.06 -17.92 -17.61
CA LEU A 41 9.13 -18.92 -17.60
C LEU A 41 8.59 -20.33 -17.83
N ALA A 42 7.45 -20.68 -17.22
CA ALA A 42 6.88 -22.03 -17.33
C ALA A 42 6.25 -22.33 -18.70
N GLY A 43 5.57 -21.35 -19.31
CA GLY A 43 4.86 -21.55 -20.59
C GLY A 43 5.57 -20.98 -21.82
N GLY A 44 6.63 -20.18 -21.65
CA GLY A 44 7.39 -19.58 -22.75
C GLY A 44 6.59 -18.63 -23.64
N ASN A 45 5.38 -18.23 -23.23
CA ASN A 45 4.47 -17.43 -24.04
C ASN A 45 3.73 -16.37 -23.22
N VAL A 46 3.24 -15.34 -23.91
CA VAL A 46 2.57 -14.19 -23.25
C VAL A 46 1.24 -14.57 -22.61
N ARG A 47 0.61 -15.67 -23.05
CA ARG A 47 -0.65 -16.16 -22.48
C ARG A 47 -0.43 -16.77 -21.10
N SER A 48 0.62 -17.56 -20.92
CA SER A 48 0.97 -18.14 -19.62
C SER A 48 1.44 -17.06 -18.64
N ALA A 49 2.19 -16.07 -19.11
CA ALA A 49 2.54 -14.89 -18.31
C ALA A 49 1.28 -14.11 -17.88
N ALA A 50 0.34 -13.85 -18.79
CA ALA A 50 -0.90 -13.16 -18.45
C ALA A 50 -1.79 -13.96 -17.47
N ALA A 51 -1.89 -15.28 -17.66
CA ALA A 51 -2.64 -16.15 -16.75
C ALA A 51 -2.02 -16.19 -15.35
N GLY A 52 -0.68 -16.29 -15.27
CA GLY A 52 0.04 -16.23 -14.01
C GLY A 52 -0.09 -14.86 -13.34
N ALA A 53 -0.03 -13.77 -14.11
CA ALA A 53 -0.24 -12.41 -13.62
C ALA A 53 -1.65 -12.23 -13.04
N ALA A 54 -2.69 -12.70 -13.73
CA ALA A 54 -4.06 -12.60 -13.24
C ALA A 54 -4.28 -13.41 -11.95
N ALA A 55 -3.76 -14.64 -11.90
CA ALA A 55 -3.85 -15.49 -10.71
C ALA A 55 -3.08 -14.90 -9.52
N GLY A 56 -1.88 -14.39 -9.77
CA GLY A 56 -1.06 -13.71 -8.76
C GLY A 56 -1.68 -12.41 -8.28
N ALA A 57 -2.28 -11.62 -9.17
CA ALA A 57 -2.99 -10.39 -8.82
C ALA A 57 -4.21 -10.67 -7.93
N ALA A 58 -5.04 -11.65 -8.30
CA ALA A 58 -6.22 -12.02 -7.52
C ALA A 58 -5.83 -12.50 -6.11
N THR A 59 -4.79 -13.33 -6.02
CA THR A 59 -4.30 -13.84 -4.74
C THR A 59 -3.71 -12.70 -3.89
N GLY A 60 -2.89 -11.85 -4.49
CA GLY A 60 -2.29 -10.69 -3.83
C GLY A 60 -3.31 -9.67 -3.35
N ALA A 61 -4.41 -9.47 -4.09
CA ALA A 61 -5.51 -8.59 -3.70
C ALA A 61 -6.25 -9.12 -2.46
N ILE A 62 -6.54 -10.44 -2.42
CA ILE A 62 -7.23 -11.06 -1.28
C ILE A 62 -6.35 -10.97 -0.02
N ILE A 63 -5.06 -11.32 -0.14
CA ILE A 63 -4.13 -11.24 0.98
C ILE A 63 -3.99 -9.79 1.46
N GLY A 64 -3.85 -8.84 0.54
CA GLY A 64 -3.79 -7.42 0.89
C GLY A 64 -5.02 -6.94 1.67
N ALA A 65 -6.22 -7.34 1.24
CA ALA A 65 -7.46 -7.02 1.93
C ALA A 65 -7.53 -7.63 3.34
N ILE A 66 -7.11 -8.90 3.50
CA ILE A 66 -7.09 -9.59 4.80
C ILE A 66 -6.07 -8.94 5.75
N VAL A 67 -4.86 -8.65 5.27
CA VAL A 67 -3.81 -8.03 6.09
C VAL A 67 -4.27 -6.67 6.59
N HIS A 68 -4.82 -5.84 5.71
CA HIS A 68 -5.29 -4.51 6.07
C HIS A 68 -6.39 -4.54 7.15
N GLU A 69 -7.35 -5.46 7.03
CA GLU A 69 -8.39 -5.64 8.05
C GLU A 69 -7.82 -6.11 9.39
N ASN A 70 -6.90 -7.08 9.37
CA ASN A 70 -6.26 -7.57 10.60
C ASN A 70 -5.44 -6.49 11.30
N GLU A 71 -4.69 -5.68 10.54
CA GLU A 71 -3.92 -4.57 11.07
C GLU A 71 -4.84 -3.56 11.76
N ARG A 72 -5.92 -3.14 11.09
CA ARG A 72 -6.94 -2.26 11.68
C ARG A 72 -7.53 -2.82 12.96
N GLN A 73 -7.93 -4.09 12.96
CA GLN A 73 -8.49 -4.74 14.13
C GLN A 73 -7.50 -4.86 15.30
N ARG A 74 -6.20 -5.00 15.01
CA ARG A 74 -5.15 -5.00 16.04
C ARG A 74 -5.01 -3.62 16.66
N TYR A 75 -4.94 -2.57 15.85
CA TYR A 75 -4.91 -1.20 16.36
C TYR A 75 -6.17 -0.84 17.16
N ASP A 76 -7.36 -1.22 16.70
CA ASP A 76 -8.60 -0.95 17.44
C ASP A 76 -8.67 -1.71 18.78
N GLN A 77 -8.12 -2.93 18.85
CA GLN A 77 -8.01 -3.69 20.10
C GLN A 77 -7.01 -3.08 21.09
N ASP A 78 -5.90 -2.54 20.57
CA ASP A 78 -4.84 -1.92 21.38
C ASP A 78 -5.09 -0.43 21.64
N ALA A 79 -6.26 0.09 21.28
CA ALA A 79 -6.62 1.50 21.48
C ALA A 79 -6.79 1.82 22.97
N PRO A 80 -6.09 2.84 23.50
CA PRO A 80 -6.26 3.24 24.90
C PRO A 80 -7.68 3.78 25.15
N PRO A 81 -8.22 3.65 26.38
CA PRO A 81 -9.53 4.18 26.73
C PRO A 81 -9.55 5.70 26.50
N GLY A 82 -10.33 6.15 25.51
CA GLY A 82 -10.35 7.54 25.03
C GLY A 82 -9.87 7.72 23.58
N GLY A 83 -9.40 6.65 22.93
CA GLY A 83 -8.92 6.68 21.55
C GLY A 83 -7.48 7.18 21.40
N TYR A 84 -7.00 7.21 20.17
CA TYR A 84 -5.65 7.69 19.87
C TYR A 84 -5.58 9.24 19.91
N PRO A 85 -4.52 9.81 20.49
CA PRO A 85 -4.33 11.26 20.46
C PRO A 85 -4.11 11.75 19.03
N TYR A 86 -4.58 12.96 18.74
CA TYR A 86 -4.31 13.62 17.46
C TYR A 86 -2.90 14.19 17.44
N GLY A 87 -2.21 14.03 16.32
CA GLY A 87 -1.01 14.79 16.02
C GLY A 87 -1.34 16.26 15.84
N ARG A 88 -0.34 17.13 15.95
CA ARG A 88 -0.49 18.57 15.77
C ARG A 88 -0.03 18.98 14.37
N ARG A 89 -0.85 19.76 13.65
CA ARG A 89 -0.44 20.33 12.36
C ARG A 89 0.74 21.28 12.55
N THR A 90 1.67 21.24 11.62
CA THR A 90 2.85 22.11 11.62
C THR A 90 2.76 23.13 10.49
N GLU A 91 3.74 24.02 10.41
CA GLU A 91 3.89 24.98 9.31
C GLU A 91 4.22 24.32 7.97
N TYR A 92 4.79 23.11 8.00
CA TYR A 92 5.12 22.35 6.80
C TYR A 92 3.92 21.51 6.35
N PRO A 93 3.40 21.74 5.13
CA PRO A 93 2.32 20.92 4.60
C PRO A 93 2.78 19.48 4.49
N GLY A 94 1.93 18.54 4.91
CA GLY A 94 2.26 17.12 4.91
C GLY A 94 3.12 16.66 6.08
N VAL A 95 3.50 17.54 7.02
CA VAL A 95 4.24 17.16 8.22
C VAL A 95 3.39 17.40 9.46
N VAL A 96 3.29 16.39 10.31
CA VAL A 96 2.53 16.43 11.56
C VAL A 96 3.46 16.14 12.73
N GLN A 97 3.34 16.94 13.78
CA GLN A 97 4.06 16.75 15.02
C GLN A 97 3.38 15.65 15.84
N SER A 98 4.17 14.67 16.29
CA SER A 98 3.72 13.60 17.17
C SER A 98 3.23 14.16 18.52
N PRO A 99 2.12 13.63 19.07
CA PRO A 99 1.65 14.00 20.41
C PRO A 99 2.48 13.37 21.53
N TYR A 100 3.40 12.46 21.19
CA TYR A 100 4.25 11.78 22.15
C TYR A 100 5.61 12.47 22.24
N TYR A 101 6.16 12.57 23.46
CA TYR A 101 7.53 13.05 23.67
C TYR A 101 8.52 12.15 22.90
N PRO A 102 9.47 12.70 22.12
CA PRO A 102 9.97 14.09 22.11
C PRO A 102 9.29 15.07 21.14
N HIS A 103 8.08 14.77 20.65
CA HIS A 103 7.31 15.56 19.68
C HIS A 103 7.97 15.62 18.29
N ASN A 104 8.37 14.45 17.79
CA ASN A 104 9.01 14.33 16.49
C ASN A 104 8.09 14.74 15.34
N LEU A 105 8.69 15.30 14.30
CA LEU A 105 8.02 15.69 13.07
C LEU A 105 7.90 14.46 12.17
N ILE A 106 6.68 14.05 11.89
CA ILE A 106 6.37 12.88 11.09
C ILE A 106 5.84 13.33 9.74
N ASP A 107 6.50 12.89 8.68
CA ASP A 107 5.98 13.06 7.33
C ASP A 107 4.76 12.16 7.13
N VAL A 108 3.64 12.78 6.76
CA VAL A 108 2.33 12.17 6.53
C VAL A 108 1.83 12.51 5.13
N HIS A 109 2.72 12.79 4.17
CA HIS A 109 2.37 12.87 2.76
C HIS A 109 1.78 11.54 2.26
N GLY A 110 0.74 11.61 1.43
CA GLY A 110 0.02 10.44 0.92
C GLY A 110 -0.98 9.83 1.90
N ILE A 111 -0.83 10.07 3.21
CA ILE A 111 -1.75 9.58 4.22
C ILE A 111 -3.01 10.47 4.24
N PRO A 112 -4.25 9.94 4.28
CA PRO A 112 -5.45 10.77 4.37
C PRO A 112 -5.68 11.36 5.78
N PRO A 113 -6.33 12.53 5.92
CA PRO A 113 -6.69 13.08 7.23
C PRO A 113 -7.57 12.11 8.03
N GLY A 114 -7.37 12.03 9.35
CA GLY A 114 -8.08 11.08 10.21
C GLY A 114 -7.52 9.65 10.20
N ALA A 115 -6.53 9.35 9.35
CA ALA A 115 -5.86 8.06 9.39
C ALA A 115 -4.95 7.93 10.62
N LEU A 116 -4.71 6.68 11.03
CA LEU A 116 -3.71 6.36 12.05
C LEU A 116 -2.32 6.38 11.45
N VAL A 117 -1.42 7.10 12.11
CA VAL A 117 0.00 7.22 11.77
C VAL A 117 0.81 6.67 12.93
N LEU A 118 1.80 5.85 12.63
CA LEU A 118 2.70 5.29 13.62
C LEU A 118 3.90 6.22 13.81
N ASP A 119 4.18 6.65 15.05
CA ASP A 119 5.43 7.33 15.36
C ASP A 119 6.58 6.30 15.46
N PRO A 120 7.57 6.31 14.56
CA PRO A 120 8.67 5.34 14.55
C PRO A 120 9.59 5.45 15.78
N SER A 121 9.56 6.57 16.49
CA SER A 121 10.47 6.87 17.60
C SER A 121 10.04 6.18 18.89
N VAL A 122 8.73 6.07 19.09
CA VAL A 122 8.10 5.47 20.28
C VAL A 122 7.26 4.24 19.94
N ASN A 123 7.11 3.94 18.65
CA ASN A 123 6.27 2.87 18.12
C ASN A 123 4.80 2.96 18.58
N ARG A 124 4.24 4.19 18.58
CA ARG A 124 2.87 4.45 19.05
C ARG A 124 2.01 5.09 17.96
N PRO A 125 0.75 4.63 17.78
CA PRO A 125 -0.16 5.25 16.83
C PRO A 125 -0.70 6.59 17.35
N PHE A 126 -0.94 7.52 16.43
CA PHE A 126 -1.65 8.78 16.64
C PHE A 126 -2.51 9.10 15.41
N VAL A 127 -3.55 9.92 15.58
CA VAL A 127 -4.46 10.28 14.49
C VAL A 127 -3.93 11.50 13.74
N ARG A 128 -3.91 11.43 12.40
CA ARG A 128 -3.58 12.59 11.56
C ARG A 128 -4.68 13.66 11.68
N PRO A 129 -4.34 14.91 12.05
CA PRO A 129 -5.29 16.02 12.15
C PRO A 129 -5.74 16.57 10.79
#